data_AF-A0A0X8GJF4-F1
#
_entry.id   AF-A0A0X8GJF4-F1
#
_cell.length_a   1.000
_cell.length_b   1.000
_cell.length_c   1.000
_cell.angle_alpha   90.00
_cell.angle_beta   90.00
_cell.angle_gamma   90.00
#
_symmetry.space_group_name_H-M   'P 1'
#
loop_
_entity.id
_entity.type
_entity.pdbx_description
1 polymer ?
#
loop_
_entity_poly.entity_id
_entity_poly.type
_entity_poly.pdbx_seq_one_letter_code
_entity_poly.pdbx_strand_id
1 'polypeptide(L)'
;MNESWEREQLQSLLHAGIKERRSTRRWNIFFRLLTFSIVIMIFAVSMGWVGGKAGDELTGPHTAVVRLEGAISAGGEADAATLIEGLTAAFEDKNTKAVILQANSPGGSPVQAGMMADEIARLKKLHPKIPFYVVIEEICASGCYYAAAGADKIYADKASMVGSIGVLMDGFGFSGVMEKLGVERRLLTAGANKGFLDPYSPMSQGQRDKAQVMLDEIHQQFIGVVKAGRGNKLADNPDLFSGLVWSGAASIKMGLVDALGSVDSVARDVVKAKEIVDFTPRPSYADRLARQIGVSAANKLVSEFNLQLK
;
A
#
# COMPACT_ATOMS: atom_id res chain seq x y z
N MET A 1 32.27 83.02 10.75
CA MET A 1 32.14 81.58 11.03
C MET A 1 31.62 80.91 9.77
N ASN A 2 32.20 79.77 9.38
CA ASN A 2 32.18 79.19 8.02
C ASN A 2 30.81 78.63 7.57
N GLU A 3 30.05 79.36 6.75
CA GLU A 3 28.81 78.82 6.13
C GLU A 3 29.07 77.77 5.02
N SER A 4 30.24 77.78 4.37
CA SER A 4 30.52 76.84 3.26
C SER A 4 30.78 75.42 3.75
N TRP A 5 31.48 75.28 4.88
CA TRP A 5 31.80 73.98 5.48
C TRP A 5 30.54 73.27 6.01
N GLU A 6 29.61 74.00 6.62
CA GLU A 6 28.35 73.43 7.10
C GLU A 6 27.49 72.90 5.94
N ARG A 7 27.45 73.63 4.81
CA ARG A 7 26.72 73.22 3.61
C ARG A 7 27.35 72.00 2.93
N GLU A 8 28.67 71.91 2.86
CA GLU A 8 29.37 70.73 2.33
C GLU A 8 29.18 69.50 3.22
N GLN A 9 29.26 69.65 4.54
CA GLN A 9 29.01 68.55 5.47
C GLN A 9 27.56 68.07 5.39
N LEU A 10 26.59 69.00 5.32
CA LEU A 10 25.18 68.66 5.10
C LEU A 10 24.95 67.95 3.77
N GLN A 11 25.56 68.41 2.67
CA GLN A 11 25.47 67.73 1.38
C GLN A 11 26.12 66.34 1.41
N SER A 12 27.26 66.19 2.09
CA SER A 12 27.94 64.90 2.23
C SER A 12 27.11 63.90 3.04
N LEU A 13 26.45 64.35 4.12
CA LEU A 13 25.56 63.53 4.95
C LEU A 13 24.28 63.16 4.21
N LEU A 14 23.71 64.10 3.45
CA LEU A 14 22.54 63.84 2.59
C LEU A 14 22.88 62.85 1.47
N HIS A 15 24.03 63.00 0.81
CA HIS A 15 24.48 62.05 -0.22
C HIS A 15 24.90 60.69 0.36
N ALA A 16 25.51 60.65 1.54
CA ALA A 16 25.83 59.42 2.26
C ALA A 16 24.55 58.65 2.63
N GLY A 17 23.54 59.34 3.17
CA GLY A 17 22.25 58.74 3.50
C GLY A 17 21.48 58.21 2.27
N ILE A 18 21.56 58.90 1.12
CA ILE A 18 20.98 58.41 -0.14
C ILE A 18 21.72 57.18 -0.67
N LYS A 19 23.05 57.14 -0.54
CA LYS A 19 23.89 56.00 -0.98
C LYS A 19 23.63 54.76 -0.12
N GLU A 20 23.47 54.93 1.19
CA GLU A 20 23.12 53.87 2.13
C GLU A 20 21.72 53.30 1.87
N ARG A 21 20.69 54.16 1.70
CA ARG A 21 19.33 53.71 1.35
C ARG A 21 19.27 52.93 0.03
N ARG A 22 20.05 53.30 -0.98
CA ARG A 22 20.12 52.56 -2.25
C ARG A 22 20.76 51.19 -2.07
N SER A 23 21.80 51.08 -1.25
CA SER A 23 22.46 49.80 -0.92
C SER A 23 21.51 48.87 -0.18
N THR A 24 20.86 49.35 0.88
CA THR A 24 19.90 48.58 1.68
C THR A 24 18.71 48.12 0.83
N ARG A 25 18.19 48.97 -0.05
CA ARG A 25 17.12 48.58 -0.98
C ARG A 25 17.55 47.50 -1.96
N ARG A 26 18.77 47.60 -2.51
CA ARG A 26 19.33 46.59 -3.43
C ARG A 26 19.57 45.26 -2.72
N TRP A 27 20.09 45.29 -1.49
CA TRP A 27 20.27 44.09 -0.68
C TRP A 27 18.95 43.45 -0.27
N ASN A 28 17.94 44.24 0.10
CA ASN A 28 16.60 43.70 0.38
C ASN A 28 15.94 43.10 -0.87
N ILE A 29 16.11 43.71 -2.05
CA ILE A 29 15.63 43.14 -3.32
C ILE A 29 16.38 41.84 -3.63
N PHE A 30 17.71 41.82 -3.48
CA PHE A 30 18.53 40.63 -3.70
C PHE A 30 18.11 39.48 -2.78
N PHE A 31 18.01 39.71 -1.46
CA PHE A 31 17.58 38.67 -0.53
C PHE A 31 16.14 38.20 -0.80
N ARG A 32 15.22 39.10 -1.18
CA ARG A 32 13.85 38.69 -1.59
C ARG A 32 13.86 37.82 -2.85
N LEU A 33 14.63 38.19 -3.86
CA LEU A 33 14.76 37.38 -5.08
C LEU A 33 15.42 36.03 -4.80
N LEU A 34 16.41 35.99 -3.90
CA LEU A 34 17.06 34.77 -3.45
C LEU A 34 16.08 33.86 -2.69
N THR A 35 15.24 34.42 -1.81
CA THR A 35 14.22 33.63 -1.12
C THR A 35 13.15 33.13 -2.09
N PHE A 36 12.73 33.94 -3.06
CA PHE A 36 11.78 33.50 -4.09
C PHE A 36 12.38 32.41 -4.98
N SER A 37 13.66 32.51 -5.36
CA SER A 37 14.31 31.47 -6.17
C SER A 37 14.49 30.17 -5.38
N ILE A 38 14.78 30.23 -4.08
CA ILE A 38 14.83 29.05 -3.20
C ILE A 38 13.43 28.41 -3.09
N VAL A 39 12.36 29.21 -2.89
CA VAL A 39 10.99 28.68 -2.83
C VAL A 39 10.55 28.08 -4.16
N ILE A 40 10.87 28.71 -5.29
CA ILE A 40 10.60 28.17 -6.63
C ILE A 40 11.39 26.87 -6.85
N MET A 41 12.63 26.79 -6.39
CA MET A 41 13.44 25.58 -6.49
C MET A 41 12.85 24.46 -5.63
N ILE A 42 12.47 24.73 -4.38
CA ILE A 42 11.80 23.76 -3.49
C ILE A 42 10.46 23.32 -4.09
N PHE A 43 9.69 24.24 -4.66
CA PHE A 43 8.43 23.94 -5.32
C PHE A 43 8.64 23.10 -6.58
N ALA A 44 9.65 23.41 -7.40
CA ALA A 44 10.00 22.64 -8.59
C ALA A 44 10.49 21.23 -8.22
N VAL A 45 11.26 21.07 -7.14
CA VAL A 45 11.66 19.76 -6.61
C VAL A 45 10.44 18.99 -6.08
N SER A 46 9.56 19.65 -5.33
CA SER A 46 8.32 19.06 -4.79
C SER A 46 7.35 18.62 -5.90
N MET A 47 7.27 19.40 -6.98
CA MET A 47 6.48 19.09 -8.18
C MET A 47 7.19 18.12 -9.15
N GLY A 48 8.43 17.70 -8.86
CA GLY A 48 9.19 16.78 -9.70
C GLY A 48 9.70 17.37 -11.02
N TRP A 49 9.78 18.69 -11.14
CA TRP A 49 10.34 19.40 -12.31
C TRP A 49 11.88 19.47 -12.30
N VAL A 50 12.51 19.47 -11.13
CA VAL A 50 13.97 19.48 -10.97
C VAL A 50 14.34 18.39 -9.97
N GLY A 51 15.17 17.44 -10.39
CA GLY A 51 15.28 16.13 -9.74
C GLY A 51 14.41 15.15 -10.51
N GLY A 52 15.02 14.52 -11.51
CA GLY A 52 14.33 13.70 -12.51
C GLY A 52 13.39 12.69 -11.90
N LYS A 53 12.34 12.35 -12.66
CA LYS A 53 11.61 11.09 -12.48
C LYS A 53 12.65 10.00 -12.23
N ALA A 54 12.56 9.32 -11.09
CA ALA A 54 13.45 8.22 -10.71
C ALA A 54 13.24 6.95 -11.59
N GLY A 55 13.01 7.16 -12.89
CA GLY A 55 12.78 6.13 -13.90
C GLY A 55 13.43 6.42 -15.26
N ASP A 56 14.10 7.56 -15.45
CA ASP A 56 14.69 7.92 -16.77
C ASP A 56 16.17 7.51 -16.96
N GLU A 57 16.83 6.93 -15.96
CA GLU A 57 18.24 6.51 -16.07
C GLU A 57 18.49 4.98 -16.12
N LEU A 58 17.46 4.14 -15.97
CA LEU A 58 17.65 2.69 -15.99
C LEU A 58 17.35 2.15 -17.39
N THR A 59 18.25 2.49 -18.33
CA THR A 59 18.24 2.02 -19.73
C THR A 59 18.76 0.59 -19.92
N GLY A 60 19.14 -0.09 -18.82
CA GLY A 60 19.71 -1.43 -18.84
C GLY A 60 18.76 -2.53 -18.33
N PRO A 61 19.07 -3.81 -18.64
CA PRO A 61 18.43 -4.98 -18.04
C PRO A 61 18.30 -4.89 -16.51
N HIS A 62 17.11 -5.08 -15.97
CA HIS A 62 16.86 -4.97 -14.53
C HIS A 62 15.83 -5.97 -14.02
N THR A 63 15.76 -6.10 -12.70
CA THR A 63 14.69 -6.80 -11.99
C THR A 63 13.64 -5.78 -11.57
N ALA A 64 12.40 -5.94 -12.04
CA ALA A 64 11.29 -5.08 -11.65
C ALA A 64 10.72 -5.55 -10.30
N VAL A 65 10.49 -4.63 -9.38
CA VAL A 65 9.89 -4.91 -8.06
C VAL A 65 8.59 -4.14 -7.91
N VAL A 66 7.55 -4.82 -7.45
CA VAL A 66 6.29 -4.20 -7.02
C VAL A 66 6.04 -4.63 -5.58
N ARG A 67 5.68 -3.69 -4.71
CA ARG A 67 5.47 -3.94 -3.28
C ARG A 67 4.01 -4.17 -2.96
N LEU A 68 3.77 -5.17 -2.11
CA LEU A 68 2.49 -5.41 -1.45
C LEU A 68 2.71 -5.29 0.05
N GLU A 69 2.43 -4.11 0.60
CA GLU A 69 2.73 -3.76 1.99
C GLU A 69 1.47 -3.41 2.78
N GLY A 70 1.30 -4.06 3.94
CA GLY A 70 0.17 -3.78 4.84
C GLY A 70 -1.10 -4.57 4.53
N ALA A 71 -2.20 -4.19 5.17
CA ALA A 71 -3.46 -4.92 5.09
C ALA A 71 -4.18 -4.69 3.75
N ILE A 72 -4.56 -5.79 3.09
CA ILE A 72 -5.19 -5.75 1.77
C ILE A 72 -6.64 -5.26 1.91
N SER A 73 -6.95 -4.11 1.31
CA SER A 73 -8.28 -3.50 1.43
C SER A 73 -8.55 -2.56 0.26
N ALA A 74 -9.83 -2.40 -0.08
CA ALA A 74 -10.23 -1.47 -1.13
C ALA A 74 -9.91 -0.02 -0.73
N GLY A 75 -9.11 0.67 -1.54
CA GLY A 75 -8.67 2.05 -1.28
C GLY A 75 -7.64 2.20 -0.14
N GLY A 76 -7.14 1.09 0.40
CA GLY A 76 -6.03 1.07 1.35
C GLY A 76 -4.67 1.25 0.67
N GLU A 77 -3.59 1.04 1.43
CA GLU A 77 -2.22 1.09 0.89
C GLU A 77 -1.90 -0.13 0.02
N ALA A 78 -2.42 -1.31 0.41
CA ALA A 78 -2.36 -2.54 -0.36
C ALA A 78 -3.70 -2.82 -1.08
N ASP A 79 -4.08 -1.95 -2.02
CA ASP A 79 -5.26 -2.17 -2.86
C ASP A 79 -4.89 -2.86 -4.18
N ALA A 80 -5.85 -3.62 -4.73
CA ALA A 80 -5.64 -4.40 -5.95
C ALA A 80 -5.40 -3.53 -7.17
N ALA A 81 -6.05 -2.36 -7.28
CA ALA A 81 -5.90 -1.52 -8.47
C ALA A 81 -4.46 -0.96 -8.57
N THR A 82 -3.93 -0.44 -7.46
CA THR A 82 -2.55 0.05 -7.38
C THR A 82 -1.54 -1.08 -7.64
N LEU A 83 -1.75 -2.27 -7.06
CA LEU A 83 -0.86 -3.40 -7.30
C LEU A 83 -0.87 -3.83 -8.78
N ILE A 84 -2.05 -3.95 -9.37
CA ILE A 84 -2.26 -4.35 -10.75
C ILE A 84 -1.62 -3.35 -11.71
N GLU A 85 -1.75 -2.05 -11.45
CA GLU A 85 -1.10 -1.00 -12.24
C GLU A 85 0.43 -1.18 -12.23
N GLY A 86 1.02 -1.34 -11.04
CA GLY A 86 2.46 -1.56 -10.89
C GLY A 86 2.95 -2.83 -11.58
N LEU A 87 2.22 -3.94 -11.42
CA LEU A 87 2.55 -5.20 -12.07
C LEU A 87 2.44 -5.07 -13.59
N THR A 88 1.38 -4.44 -14.11
CA THR A 88 1.21 -4.22 -15.54
C THR A 88 2.39 -3.43 -16.11
N ALA A 89 2.75 -2.32 -15.48
CA ALA A 89 3.89 -1.51 -15.89
C ALA A 89 5.22 -2.31 -15.86
N ALA A 90 5.42 -3.14 -14.84
CA ALA A 90 6.60 -3.98 -14.71
C ALA A 90 6.70 -5.05 -15.82
N PHE A 91 5.58 -5.68 -16.20
CA PHE A 91 5.54 -6.67 -17.28
C PHE A 91 5.63 -6.07 -18.68
N GLU A 92 5.16 -4.83 -18.86
CA GLU A 92 5.21 -4.11 -20.14
C GLU A 92 6.57 -3.44 -20.40
N ASP A 93 7.38 -3.23 -19.37
CA ASP A 93 8.72 -2.68 -19.53
C ASP A 93 9.67 -3.61 -20.32
N LYS A 94 10.40 -3.03 -21.28
CA LYS A 94 11.24 -3.77 -22.23
C LYS A 94 12.54 -4.30 -21.62
N ASN A 95 12.98 -3.71 -20.51
CA ASN A 95 14.24 -4.02 -19.85
C ASN A 95 14.05 -4.98 -18.66
N THR A 96 12.82 -5.23 -18.22
CA THR A 96 12.47 -6.22 -17.21
C THR A 96 12.95 -7.62 -17.58
N LYS A 97 13.80 -8.20 -16.73
CA LYS A 97 14.25 -9.60 -16.81
C LYS A 97 13.41 -10.55 -15.97
N ALA A 98 12.84 -10.06 -14.88
CA ALA A 98 11.87 -10.75 -14.05
C ALA A 98 11.08 -9.71 -13.25
N VAL A 99 9.86 -10.07 -12.87
CA VAL A 99 9.04 -9.29 -11.94
C VAL A 99 9.07 -9.98 -10.58
N ILE A 100 9.39 -9.22 -9.54
CA ILE A 100 9.32 -9.65 -8.14
C ILE A 100 8.16 -8.91 -7.46
N LEU A 101 7.21 -9.66 -6.92
CA LEU A 101 6.29 -9.16 -5.90
C LEU A 101 6.99 -9.24 -4.54
N GLN A 102 7.39 -8.09 -4.00
CA GLN A 102 7.93 -7.97 -2.65
C GLN A 102 6.74 -7.89 -1.67
N ALA A 103 6.52 -8.96 -0.92
CA ALA A 103 5.30 -9.17 -0.14
C ALA A 103 5.57 -9.05 1.37
N ASN A 104 4.86 -8.12 2.00
CA ASN A 104 4.85 -7.91 3.45
C ASN A 104 3.43 -7.56 3.92
N SER A 105 2.56 -8.56 4.00
CA SER A 105 1.14 -8.36 4.27
C SER A 105 0.52 -9.50 5.10
N PRO A 106 -0.29 -9.18 6.13
CA PRO A 106 -1.05 -10.17 6.88
C PRO A 106 -2.27 -10.70 6.09
N GLY A 107 -2.52 -10.21 4.88
CA GLY A 107 -3.73 -10.48 4.10
C GLY A 107 -4.78 -9.39 4.28
N GLY A 108 -6.05 -9.76 4.15
CA GLY A 108 -7.17 -8.80 4.20
C GLY A 108 -8.34 -9.27 3.34
N SER A 109 -8.90 -8.36 2.55
CA SER A 109 -10.09 -8.61 1.74
C SER A 109 -9.91 -9.79 0.76
N PRO A 110 -10.76 -10.83 0.82
CA PRO A 110 -10.69 -11.96 -0.12
C PRO A 110 -11.01 -11.52 -1.56
N VAL A 111 -11.85 -10.48 -1.73
CA VAL A 111 -12.19 -9.93 -3.06
C VAL A 111 -10.98 -9.26 -3.71
N GLN A 112 -10.26 -8.42 -2.94
CA GLN A 112 -9.05 -7.76 -3.43
C GLN A 112 -7.96 -8.78 -3.75
N ALA A 113 -7.74 -9.76 -2.87
CA ALA A 113 -6.77 -10.83 -3.09
C ALA A 113 -7.11 -11.69 -4.33
N GLY A 114 -8.40 -11.99 -4.55
CA GLY A 114 -8.89 -12.67 -5.75
C GLY A 114 -8.57 -11.90 -7.03
N MET A 115 -8.88 -10.60 -7.07
CA MET A 115 -8.55 -9.73 -8.22
C MET A 115 -7.05 -9.72 -8.51
N MET A 116 -6.20 -9.64 -7.48
CA MET A 116 -4.75 -9.69 -7.64
C MET A 116 -4.31 -11.04 -8.23
N ALA A 117 -4.81 -12.16 -7.70
CA ALA A 117 -4.44 -13.50 -8.17
C ALA A 117 -4.83 -13.75 -9.62
N ASP A 118 -6.06 -13.38 -10.01
CA ASP A 118 -6.57 -13.53 -11.36
C ASP A 118 -5.74 -12.70 -12.36
N GLU A 119 -5.39 -11.48 -11.97
CA GLU A 119 -4.64 -10.56 -12.83
C GLU A 119 -3.16 -10.95 -12.94
N ILE A 120 -2.54 -11.42 -11.85
CA ILE A 120 -1.21 -12.03 -11.89
C ILE A 120 -1.21 -13.21 -12.86
N ALA A 121 -2.21 -14.10 -12.78
CA ALA A 121 -2.32 -15.23 -13.70
C ALA A 121 -2.46 -14.79 -15.16
N ARG A 122 -3.26 -13.74 -15.42
CA ARG A 122 -3.42 -13.14 -16.76
C ARG A 122 -2.10 -12.57 -17.29
N LEU A 123 -1.41 -11.74 -16.50
CA LEU A 123 -0.15 -11.09 -16.87
C LEU A 123 0.94 -12.12 -17.17
N LYS A 124 1.10 -13.15 -16.32
CA LYS A 124 2.03 -14.26 -16.60
C LYS A 124 1.76 -14.95 -17.92
N LYS A 125 0.47 -15.14 -18.26
CA LYS A 125 0.05 -15.79 -19.51
C LYS A 125 0.32 -14.92 -20.74
N LEU A 126 0.22 -13.60 -20.60
CA LEU A 126 0.55 -12.63 -21.66
C LEU A 126 2.06 -12.45 -21.84
N HIS A 127 2.83 -12.58 -20.76
CA HIS A 127 4.28 -12.37 -20.74
C HIS A 127 5.05 -13.65 -20.34
N PRO A 128 4.90 -14.77 -21.06
CA PRO A 128 5.44 -16.07 -20.65
C PRO A 128 6.98 -16.15 -20.61
N LYS A 129 7.67 -15.13 -21.14
CA LYS A 129 9.14 -15.02 -21.12
C LYS A 129 9.67 -14.26 -19.91
N ILE A 130 8.80 -13.60 -19.13
CA ILE A 130 9.16 -12.82 -17.96
C ILE A 130 8.76 -13.64 -16.72
N PRO A 131 9.72 -14.21 -15.98
CA PRO A 131 9.42 -14.93 -14.75
C PRO A 131 8.78 -14.01 -13.71
N PHE A 132 7.77 -14.52 -13.02
CA PHE A 132 7.13 -13.87 -11.89
C PHE A 132 7.49 -14.58 -10.59
N TYR A 133 8.22 -13.89 -9.74
CA TYR A 133 8.62 -14.38 -8.42
C TYR A 133 7.94 -13.60 -7.32
N VAL A 134 7.73 -14.26 -6.19
CA VAL A 134 7.33 -13.60 -4.94
C VAL A 134 8.49 -13.72 -3.97
N VAL A 135 8.82 -12.62 -3.29
CA VAL A 135 9.72 -12.63 -2.14
C VAL A 135 8.95 -12.14 -0.93
N ILE A 136 8.77 -13.03 0.04
CA ILE A 136 8.11 -12.76 1.30
C ILE A 136 9.15 -12.18 2.27
N GLU A 137 8.86 -11.02 2.83
CA GLU A 137 9.68 -10.41 3.88
C GLU A 137 9.27 -10.95 5.25
N GLU A 138 8.59 -10.15 6.08
CA GLU A 138 8.17 -10.57 7.42
C GLU A 138 6.97 -11.53 7.36
N ILE A 139 5.96 -11.19 6.56
CA ILE A 139 4.71 -11.95 6.51
C ILE A 139 4.10 -11.94 5.10
N CYS A 140 3.60 -13.09 4.68
CA CYS A 140 2.63 -13.19 3.60
C CYS A 140 1.62 -14.26 3.97
N ALA A 141 0.56 -13.83 4.64
CA ALA A 141 -0.48 -14.67 5.20
C ALA A 141 -1.85 -14.37 4.57
N SER A 142 -2.76 -15.35 4.58
CA SER A 142 -4.15 -15.19 4.14
C SER A 142 -4.24 -14.58 2.74
N GLY A 143 -4.93 -13.45 2.57
CA GLY A 143 -5.07 -12.75 1.28
C GLY A 143 -3.74 -12.45 0.56
N CYS A 144 -2.63 -12.26 1.27
CA CYS A 144 -1.32 -12.10 0.64
C CYS A 144 -0.89 -13.40 -0.05
N TYR A 145 -1.00 -14.51 0.67
CA TYR A 145 -0.62 -15.82 0.13
C TYR A 145 -1.58 -16.26 -0.99
N TYR A 146 -2.86 -15.86 -0.91
CA TYR A 146 -3.82 -16.01 -2.00
C TYR A 146 -3.30 -15.38 -3.30
N ALA A 147 -2.84 -14.12 -3.26
CA ALA A 147 -2.27 -13.45 -4.43
C ALA A 147 -0.92 -14.07 -4.87
N ALA A 148 -0.11 -14.51 -3.92
CA ALA A 148 1.24 -15.02 -4.18
C ALA A 148 1.28 -16.46 -4.73
N ALA A 149 0.28 -17.29 -4.44
CA ALA A 149 0.33 -18.74 -4.67
C ALA A 149 0.59 -19.13 -6.13
N GLY A 150 0.17 -18.27 -7.08
CA GLY A 150 0.36 -18.45 -8.52
C GLY A 150 1.76 -18.11 -9.06
N ALA A 151 2.72 -17.73 -8.20
CA ALA A 151 4.07 -17.38 -8.63
C ALA A 151 4.88 -18.57 -9.17
N ASP A 152 5.81 -18.30 -10.08
CA ASP A 152 6.69 -19.35 -10.62
C ASP A 152 7.60 -19.92 -9.53
N LYS A 153 8.11 -19.02 -8.68
CA LYS A 153 8.82 -19.33 -7.44
C LYS A 153 8.48 -18.33 -6.35
N ILE A 154 8.37 -18.84 -5.13
CA ILE A 154 8.17 -18.07 -3.91
C ILE A 154 9.42 -18.24 -3.06
N TYR A 155 9.98 -17.13 -2.59
CA TYR A 155 11.11 -17.07 -1.68
C TYR A 155 10.67 -16.45 -0.35
N ALA A 156 11.32 -16.81 0.74
CA ALA A 156 11.10 -16.21 2.05
C ALA A 156 12.38 -16.19 2.89
N ASP A 157 12.43 -15.38 3.94
CA ASP A 157 13.40 -15.59 5.02
C ASP A 157 13.02 -16.83 5.85
N LYS A 158 13.98 -17.38 6.62
CA LYS A 158 13.76 -18.51 7.52
C LYS A 158 12.63 -18.24 8.53
N ALA A 159 12.54 -17.01 9.02
CA ALA A 159 11.61 -16.58 10.06
C ALA A 159 10.30 -15.97 9.53
N SER A 160 10.19 -15.75 8.22
CA SER A 160 8.96 -15.22 7.59
C SER A 160 7.74 -16.03 7.98
N MET A 161 6.60 -15.38 8.17
CA MET A 161 5.32 -16.04 8.41
C MET A 161 4.55 -16.22 7.10
N VAL A 162 4.27 -17.47 6.75
CA VAL A 162 3.60 -17.84 5.49
C VAL A 162 2.41 -18.74 5.77
N GLY A 163 1.41 -18.74 4.90
CA GLY A 163 0.23 -19.58 5.01
C GLY A 163 -0.96 -18.78 5.53
N SER A 164 -1.54 -19.17 6.65
CA SER A 164 -2.87 -18.71 7.09
C SER A 164 -3.91 -18.90 5.97
N ILE A 165 -3.88 -20.09 5.35
CA ILE A 165 -4.81 -20.43 4.28
C ILE A 165 -6.13 -20.81 4.95
N GLY A 166 -7.01 -19.83 5.02
CA GLY A 166 -8.29 -19.90 5.68
C GLY A 166 -9.04 -18.58 5.53
N VAL A 167 -10.31 -18.60 5.93
CA VAL A 167 -11.20 -17.43 5.89
C VAL A 167 -11.87 -17.32 7.24
N LEU A 168 -11.98 -16.11 7.76
CA LEU A 168 -12.70 -15.84 8.99
C LEU A 168 -13.70 -14.72 8.77
N MET A 169 -14.71 -14.74 9.61
CA MET A 169 -15.66 -13.66 9.79
C MET A 169 -15.83 -13.50 11.28
N ASP A 170 -15.44 -12.34 11.80
CA ASP A 170 -15.39 -12.05 13.22
C ASP A 170 -16.28 -10.86 13.59
N GLY A 171 -16.49 -10.71 14.88
CA GLY A 171 -17.34 -9.67 15.46
C GLY A 171 -17.67 -9.97 16.92
N PHE A 172 -17.99 -8.92 17.68
CA PHE A 172 -18.40 -9.06 19.07
C PHE A 172 -19.92 -9.17 19.19
N GLY A 173 -20.37 -9.93 20.19
CA GLY A 173 -21.77 -9.92 20.64
C GLY A 173 -21.93 -9.09 21.92
N PHE A 174 -22.86 -8.14 21.94
CA PHE A 174 -23.08 -7.20 23.05
C PHE A 174 -24.39 -7.44 23.81
N SER A 175 -25.21 -8.42 23.41
CA SER A 175 -26.54 -8.66 23.98
C SER A 175 -26.54 -8.76 25.51
N GLY A 176 -25.60 -9.51 26.10
CA GLY A 176 -25.50 -9.66 27.56
C GLY A 176 -25.01 -8.40 28.29
N VAL A 177 -24.26 -7.52 27.64
CA VAL A 177 -23.87 -6.21 28.22
C VAL A 177 -25.06 -5.25 28.20
N MET A 178 -25.79 -5.22 27.08
CA MET A 178 -26.97 -4.37 26.93
C MET A 178 -28.06 -4.72 27.95
N GLU A 179 -28.31 -6.01 28.17
CA GLU A 179 -29.26 -6.48 29.19
C GLU A 179 -28.89 -5.97 30.59
N LYS A 180 -27.61 -6.08 30.98
CA LYS A 180 -27.12 -5.61 32.29
C LYS A 180 -27.23 -4.10 32.47
N LEU A 181 -27.12 -3.33 31.39
CA LEU A 181 -27.20 -1.88 31.40
C LEU A 181 -28.62 -1.35 31.17
N GLY A 182 -29.60 -2.22 30.96
CA GLY A 182 -30.98 -1.84 30.66
C GLY A 182 -31.15 -1.19 29.28
N VAL A 183 -30.26 -1.49 28.32
CA VAL A 183 -30.33 -0.96 26.96
C VAL A 183 -31.16 -1.90 26.08
N GLU A 184 -32.29 -1.40 25.57
CA GLU A 184 -33.18 -2.15 24.68
C GLU A 184 -32.78 -1.96 23.21
N ARG A 185 -32.70 -3.06 22.47
CA ARG A 185 -32.54 -3.03 21.02
C ARG A 185 -33.89 -3.09 20.30
N ARG A 186 -34.22 -2.06 19.50
CA ARG A 186 -35.46 -1.99 18.70
C ARG A 186 -35.18 -2.09 17.21
N LEU A 187 -34.93 -3.31 16.71
CA LEU A 187 -34.71 -3.54 15.27
C LEU A 187 -36.01 -3.92 14.56
N LEU A 188 -36.35 -3.13 13.54
CA LEU A 188 -37.38 -3.46 12.56
C LEU A 188 -36.71 -3.72 11.21
N THR A 189 -37.10 -4.78 10.52
CA THR A 189 -36.51 -5.13 9.21
C THR A 189 -37.56 -5.55 8.19
N ALA A 190 -37.27 -5.26 6.92
CA ALA A 190 -37.89 -5.92 5.79
C ALA A 190 -36.90 -6.96 5.22
N GLY A 191 -37.35 -8.22 5.13
CA GLY A 191 -36.52 -9.38 4.74
C GLY A 191 -35.97 -10.14 5.95
N ALA A 192 -36.23 -11.45 5.99
CA ALA A 192 -36.00 -12.31 7.16
C ALA A 192 -34.53 -12.36 7.65
N ASN A 193 -33.55 -12.10 6.78
CA ASN A 193 -32.13 -12.11 7.13
C ASN A 193 -31.51 -10.71 7.21
N LYS A 194 -32.29 -9.61 7.18
CA LYS A 194 -31.72 -8.25 7.14
C LYS A 194 -31.05 -7.81 8.45
N GLY A 195 -31.25 -8.56 9.54
CA GLY A 195 -30.49 -8.48 10.80
C GLY A 195 -29.38 -9.53 10.92
N PHE A 196 -28.91 -10.11 9.82
CA PHE A 196 -27.79 -11.06 9.80
C PHE A 196 -26.51 -10.45 10.37
N LEU A 197 -25.84 -11.19 11.26
CA LEU A 197 -24.60 -10.77 11.96
C LEU A 197 -24.73 -9.48 12.76
N ASP A 198 -25.94 -9.12 13.18
CA ASP A 198 -26.12 -8.00 14.08
C ASP A 198 -25.47 -8.27 15.45
N PRO A 199 -24.52 -7.43 15.91
CA PRO A 199 -23.77 -7.67 17.14
C PRO A 199 -24.60 -7.44 18.41
N TYR A 200 -25.78 -6.85 18.29
CA TYR A 200 -26.65 -6.48 19.39
C TYR A 200 -27.80 -7.48 19.62
N SER A 201 -27.88 -8.54 18.83
CA SER A 201 -28.88 -9.60 18.95
C SER A 201 -28.23 -10.95 19.22
N PRO A 202 -28.92 -11.89 19.89
CA PRO A 202 -28.47 -13.27 19.94
C PRO A 202 -28.36 -13.84 18.53
N MET A 203 -27.21 -14.46 18.21
CA MET A 203 -27.03 -15.14 16.93
C MET A 203 -27.80 -16.47 16.95
N SER A 204 -28.68 -16.67 15.96
CA SER A 204 -29.44 -17.93 15.84
C SER A 204 -28.61 -19.04 15.16
N GLN A 205 -29.02 -20.30 15.34
CA GLN A 205 -28.33 -21.42 14.67
C GLN A 205 -28.41 -21.30 13.15
N GLY A 206 -29.58 -20.95 12.60
CA GLY A 206 -29.72 -20.77 11.15
C GLY A 206 -28.91 -19.58 10.58
N GLN A 207 -28.56 -18.57 11.38
CA GLN A 207 -27.60 -17.54 10.97
C GLN A 207 -26.17 -18.08 10.98
N ARG A 208 -25.78 -18.85 12.01
CA ARG A 208 -24.48 -19.53 12.05
C ARG A 208 -24.28 -20.45 10.86
N ASP A 209 -25.26 -21.28 10.55
CA ASP A 209 -25.16 -22.24 9.45
C ASP A 209 -25.00 -21.52 8.10
N LYS A 210 -25.76 -20.43 7.86
CA LYS A 210 -25.61 -19.59 6.65
C LYS A 210 -24.24 -18.92 6.56
N ALA A 211 -23.74 -18.41 7.69
CA ALA A 211 -22.39 -17.84 7.76
C ALA A 211 -21.33 -18.89 7.44
N GLN A 212 -21.49 -20.12 7.95
CA GLN A 212 -20.57 -21.22 7.72
C GLN A 212 -20.52 -21.63 6.24
N VAL A 213 -21.68 -21.78 5.59
CA VAL A 213 -21.72 -22.09 4.14
C VAL A 213 -20.95 -21.04 3.34
N MET A 214 -21.15 -19.75 3.65
CA MET A 214 -20.44 -18.66 2.97
C MET A 214 -18.92 -18.74 3.20
N LEU A 215 -18.48 -19.01 4.43
CA LEU A 215 -17.07 -19.17 4.76
C LEU A 215 -16.46 -20.38 4.03
N ASP A 216 -17.17 -21.51 4.00
CA ASP A 216 -16.73 -22.73 3.34
C ASP A 216 -16.58 -22.49 1.82
N GLU A 217 -17.52 -21.80 1.18
CA GLU A 217 -17.44 -21.44 -0.23
C GLU A 217 -16.20 -20.58 -0.55
N ILE A 218 -15.96 -19.52 0.22
CA ILE A 218 -14.79 -18.64 0.03
C ILE A 218 -13.49 -19.43 0.33
N HIS A 219 -13.50 -20.29 1.34
CA HIS A 219 -12.35 -21.11 1.67
C HIS A 219 -12.01 -22.10 0.55
N GLN A 220 -13.01 -22.74 -0.07
CA GLN A 220 -12.77 -23.61 -1.24
C GLN A 220 -12.19 -22.86 -2.43
N GLN A 221 -12.58 -21.59 -2.66
CA GLN A 221 -11.97 -20.75 -3.69
C GLN A 221 -10.47 -20.52 -3.40
N PHE A 222 -10.12 -20.20 -2.15
CA PHE A 222 -8.72 -20.03 -1.74
C PHE A 222 -7.92 -21.33 -1.91
N ILE A 223 -8.46 -22.47 -1.44
CA ILE A 223 -7.84 -23.78 -1.65
C ILE A 223 -7.61 -24.04 -3.15
N GLY A 224 -8.60 -23.72 -3.99
CA GLY A 224 -8.51 -23.85 -5.45
C GLY A 224 -7.32 -23.08 -6.03
N VAL A 225 -7.16 -21.81 -5.65
CA VAL A 225 -6.03 -20.97 -6.10
C VAL A 225 -4.69 -21.52 -5.63
N VAL A 226 -4.58 -21.93 -4.36
CA VAL A 226 -3.34 -22.50 -3.83
C VAL A 226 -2.98 -23.81 -4.52
N LYS A 227 -3.94 -24.71 -4.72
CA LYS A 227 -3.71 -25.97 -5.43
C LYS A 227 -3.34 -25.74 -6.90
N ALA A 228 -3.98 -24.79 -7.58
CA ALA A 228 -3.66 -24.44 -8.95
C ALA A 228 -2.24 -23.86 -9.10
N GLY A 229 -1.82 -22.99 -8.17
CA GLY A 229 -0.51 -22.35 -8.22
C GLY A 229 0.65 -23.24 -7.75
N ARG A 230 0.46 -24.01 -6.68
CA ARG A 230 1.52 -24.83 -6.07
C ARG A 230 1.55 -26.27 -6.58
N GLY A 231 0.41 -26.81 -7.01
CA GLY A 231 0.30 -28.14 -7.59
C GLY A 231 0.95 -29.23 -6.74
N ASN A 232 1.75 -30.08 -7.38
CA ASN A 232 2.44 -31.20 -6.75
C ASN A 232 3.54 -30.80 -5.76
N LYS A 233 3.82 -29.51 -5.58
CA LYS A 233 4.77 -29.03 -4.56
C LYS A 233 4.19 -29.17 -3.15
N LEU A 234 2.87 -29.09 -3.00
CA LEU A 234 2.19 -29.10 -1.71
C LEU A 234 2.39 -30.44 -1.00
N ALA A 235 2.71 -30.37 0.29
CA ALA A 235 2.77 -31.54 1.13
C ALA A 235 1.36 -32.12 1.37
N ASP A 236 1.29 -33.45 1.52
CA ASP A 236 0.09 -34.12 2.03
C ASP A 236 0.02 -33.91 3.55
N ASN A 237 -0.56 -32.78 3.94
CA ASN A 237 -0.73 -32.39 5.34
C ASN A 237 -2.18 -31.89 5.56
N PRO A 238 -2.95 -32.50 6.50
CA PRO A 238 -4.31 -32.08 6.79
C PRO A 238 -4.41 -30.63 7.29
N ASP A 239 -3.33 -30.09 7.87
CA ASP A 239 -3.28 -28.75 8.45
C ASP A 239 -2.93 -27.65 7.43
N LEU A 240 -2.67 -28.00 6.17
CA LEU A 240 -2.26 -27.03 5.16
C LEU A 240 -3.33 -25.93 4.91
N PHE A 241 -4.60 -26.30 5.03
CA PHE A 241 -5.76 -25.44 4.78
C PHE A 241 -6.57 -25.18 6.06
N SER A 242 -5.93 -25.23 7.23
CA SER A 242 -6.61 -25.02 8.52
C SER A 242 -6.58 -23.56 9.00
N GLY A 243 -5.89 -22.67 8.27
CA GLY A 243 -5.59 -21.32 8.72
C GLY A 243 -4.31 -21.19 9.57
N LEU A 244 -3.52 -22.26 9.74
CA LEU A 244 -2.23 -22.18 10.42
C LEU A 244 -1.18 -21.40 9.62
N VAL A 245 -0.29 -20.74 10.36
CA VAL A 245 0.93 -20.09 9.84
C VAL A 245 2.14 -20.99 10.03
N TRP A 246 3.07 -20.91 9.09
CA TRP A 246 4.32 -21.65 9.07
C TRP A 246 5.48 -20.68 8.93
N SER A 247 6.59 -20.96 9.60
CA SER A 247 7.85 -20.24 9.33
C SER A 247 8.30 -20.48 7.89
N GLY A 248 9.08 -19.58 7.30
CA GLY A 248 9.58 -19.77 5.94
C GLY A 248 10.38 -21.05 5.78
N ALA A 249 11.15 -21.45 6.80
CA ALA A 249 11.85 -22.74 6.83
C ALA A 249 10.90 -23.95 6.82
N ALA A 250 9.79 -23.90 7.58
CA ALA A 250 8.78 -24.96 7.55
C ALA A 250 7.96 -24.94 6.26
N SER A 251 7.74 -23.77 5.68
CA SER A 251 6.96 -23.54 4.46
C SER A 251 7.57 -24.20 3.23
N ILE A 252 8.90 -24.37 3.19
CA ILE A 252 9.57 -25.18 2.17
C ILE A 252 9.10 -26.64 2.24
N LYS A 253 9.06 -27.21 3.46
CA LYS A 253 8.62 -28.60 3.66
C LYS A 253 7.14 -28.79 3.35
N MET A 254 6.33 -27.75 3.55
CA MET A 254 4.89 -27.75 3.22
C MET A 254 4.61 -27.50 1.73
N GLY A 255 5.63 -27.12 0.95
CA GLY A 255 5.45 -26.75 -0.46
C GLY A 255 4.89 -25.35 -0.69
N LEU A 256 4.75 -24.55 0.37
CA LEU A 256 4.23 -23.19 0.31
C LEU A 256 5.28 -22.19 -0.23
N VAL A 257 6.56 -22.47 0.02
CA VAL A 257 7.70 -21.68 -0.44
C VAL A 257 8.65 -22.60 -1.21
N ASP A 258 9.34 -22.07 -2.23
CA ASP A 258 10.27 -22.85 -3.04
C ASP A 258 11.70 -22.84 -2.48
N ALA A 259 12.15 -21.70 -1.96
CA ALA A 259 13.49 -21.55 -1.41
C ALA A 259 13.59 -20.38 -0.43
N LEU A 260 14.73 -20.28 0.26
CA LEU A 260 15.04 -19.10 1.07
C LEU A 260 15.66 -18.01 0.21
N GLY A 261 15.35 -16.74 0.49
CA GLY A 261 15.95 -15.62 -0.21
C GLY A 261 15.34 -14.26 0.14
N SER A 262 16.11 -13.21 -0.13
CA SER A 262 15.68 -11.81 -0.16
C SER A 262 15.59 -11.29 -1.60
N VAL A 263 14.97 -10.11 -1.79
CA VAL A 263 14.85 -9.46 -3.09
C VAL A 263 16.23 -9.30 -3.75
N ASP A 264 17.22 -8.83 -2.99
CA ASP A 264 18.60 -8.68 -3.47
C ASP A 264 19.22 -10.01 -3.90
N SER A 265 19.03 -11.08 -3.12
CA SER A 265 19.58 -12.39 -3.45
C SER A 265 18.92 -12.97 -4.70
N VAL A 266 17.61 -12.79 -4.87
CA VAL A 266 16.88 -13.29 -6.04
C VAL A 266 17.28 -12.49 -7.28
N ALA A 267 17.32 -11.16 -7.20
CA ALA A 267 17.76 -10.30 -8.31
C ALA A 267 19.20 -10.64 -8.76
N ARG A 268 20.13 -10.76 -7.82
CA ARG A 268 21.54 -11.04 -8.08
C ARG A 268 21.78 -12.48 -8.52
N ASP A 269 21.27 -13.47 -7.78
CA ASP A 269 21.70 -14.86 -7.91
C ASP A 269 20.77 -15.69 -8.80
N VAL A 270 19.48 -15.36 -8.86
CA VAL A 270 18.48 -16.09 -9.66
C VAL A 270 18.22 -15.38 -10.99
N VAL A 271 17.87 -14.09 -10.95
CA VAL A 271 17.52 -13.32 -12.16
C VAL A 271 18.77 -12.93 -12.95
N LYS A 272 19.92 -12.77 -12.28
CA LYS A 272 21.18 -12.25 -12.85
C LYS A 272 21.04 -10.81 -13.36
N ALA A 273 20.13 -10.04 -12.76
CA ALA A 273 19.96 -8.61 -13.00
C ALA A 273 19.88 -7.92 -11.63
N LYS A 274 21.05 -7.51 -11.12
CA LYS A 274 21.18 -6.94 -9.77
C LYS A 274 20.49 -5.58 -9.62
N GLU A 275 20.40 -4.81 -10.70
CA GLU A 275 19.70 -3.53 -10.68
C GLU A 275 18.20 -3.76 -10.46
N ILE A 276 17.67 -3.13 -9.42
CA ILE A 276 16.26 -3.23 -9.00
C ILE A 276 15.56 -1.92 -9.34
N VAL A 277 14.44 -2.01 -10.04
CA VAL A 277 13.58 -0.86 -10.35
C VAL A 277 12.25 -1.04 -9.64
N ASP A 278 11.84 -0.04 -8.87
CA ASP A 278 10.57 -0.03 -8.14
C ASP A 278 9.44 0.49 -9.03
N PHE A 279 8.51 -0.41 -9.37
CA PHE A 279 7.31 -0.13 -10.16
C PHE A 279 6.06 0.06 -9.29
N THR A 280 6.22 0.12 -7.96
CA THR A 280 5.09 0.37 -7.06
C THR A 280 4.54 1.78 -7.30
N PRO A 281 3.27 1.94 -7.73
CA PRO A 281 2.72 3.26 -7.97
C PRO A 281 2.66 4.02 -6.66
N ARG A 282 3.25 5.22 -6.63
CA ARG A 282 3.19 6.09 -5.46
C ARG A 282 2.05 7.08 -5.66
N PRO A 283 1.12 7.23 -4.70
CA PRO A 283 0.10 8.27 -4.80
C PRO A 283 0.79 9.62 -4.91
N SER A 284 0.32 10.45 -5.85
CA SER A 284 0.82 11.80 -6.02
C SER A 284 0.73 12.56 -4.68
N TYR A 285 1.65 13.47 -4.42
CA TYR A 285 1.55 14.36 -3.25
C TYR A 285 0.22 15.12 -3.23
N ALA A 286 -0.33 15.44 -4.42
CA ALA A 286 -1.64 16.04 -4.57
C ALA A 286 -2.77 15.09 -4.10
N ASP A 287 -2.69 13.80 -4.40
CA ASP A 287 -3.70 12.81 -3.99
C ASP A 287 -3.67 12.59 -2.48
N ARG A 288 -2.49 12.58 -1.87
CA ARG A 288 -2.34 12.48 -0.40
C ARG A 288 -2.93 13.70 0.30
N LEU A 289 -2.67 14.90 -0.22
CA LEU A 289 -3.23 16.14 0.30
C LEU A 289 -4.76 16.18 0.12
N ALA A 290 -5.25 15.79 -1.06
CA ALA A 290 -6.68 15.72 -1.35
C ALA A 290 -7.39 14.71 -0.44
N ARG A 291 -6.79 13.56 -0.14
CA ARG A 291 -7.32 12.60 0.84
C ARG A 291 -7.36 13.19 2.25
N GLN A 292 -6.31 13.87 2.70
CA GLN A 292 -6.29 14.50 4.03
C GLN A 292 -7.33 15.64 4.16
N ILE A 293 -7.48 16.46 3.13
CA ILE A 293 -8.49 17.52 3.08
C ILE A 293 -9.90 16.92 2.97
N GLY A 294 -10.08 15.89 2.14
CA GLY A 294 -11.35 15.19 1.95
C GLY A 294 -11.84 14.50 3.22
N VAL A 295 -10.96 13.79 3.94
CA VAL A 295 -11.29 13.14 5.22
C VAL A 295 -11.62 14.16 6.31
N SER A 296 -10.90 15.28 6.36
CA SER A 296 -11.18 16.34 7.34
C SER A 296 -12.46 17.13 7.01
N ALA A 297 -12.76 17.36 5.73
CA ALA A 297 -14.02 17.96 5.29
C ALA A 297 -15.22 17.03 5.51
N ALA A 298 -15.07 15.73 5.20
CA ALA A 298 -16.10 14.72 5.46
C ALA A 298 -16.38 14.57 6.96
N ASN A 299 -15.36 14.54 7.81
CA ASN A 299 -15.54 14.48 9.26
C ASN A 299 -16.22 15.75 9.82
N LYS A 300 -15.92 16.93 9.26
CA LYS A 300 -16.64 18.17 9.63
C LYS A 300 -18.10 18.15 9.17
N LEU A 301 -18.37 17.76 7.93
CA LEU A 301 -19.73 17.66 7.40
C LEU A 301 -20.56 16.63 8.16
N VAL A 302 -20.00 15.46 8.48
CA VAL A 302 -20.66 14.44 9.31
C VAL A 302 -20.91 14.96 10.73
N SER A 303 -19.99 15.74 11.29
CA SER A 303 -20.20 16.37 12.61
C SER A 303 -21.29 17.45 12.60
N GLU A 304 -21.40 18.23 11.51
CA GLU A 304 -22.45 19.25 11.35
C GLU A 304 -23.81 18.64 11.03
N PHE A 305 -23.87 17.59 10.20
CA PHE A 305 -25.11 16.86 9.92
C PHE A 305 -25.64 16.10 11.15
N ASN A 306 -24.76 15.54 11.98
CA ASN A 306 -25.17 14.93 13.25
C ASN A 306 -25.65 15.94 14.30
N LEU A 307 -25.29 17.23 14.16
CA LEU A 307 -25.80 18.31 15.02
C LEU A 307 -27.16 18.85 14.54
N GLN A 308 -27.56 18.62 13.28
CA GLN A 308 -28.85 19.05 12.73
C GLN A 308 -29.97 17.98 12.81
N LEU A 309 -29.64 16.75 13.19
CA LEU A 309 -30.60 15.65 13.37
C LEU A 309 -30.92 15.34 14.85
N LYS A 310 -30.69 16.29 15.76
CA LYS A 310 -31.17 16.25 17.15
C LYS A 310 -32.33 17.22 17.36
#